data_AF-A0A415G9G9-F1
#
_entry.id   AF-A0A415G9G9-F1
#
_cell.length_a   1.000
_cell.length_b   1.000
_cell.length_c   1.000
_cell.angle_alpha   90.00
_cell.angle_beta   90.00
_cell.angle_gamma   90.00
#
_symmetry.space_group_name_H-M   'P 1'
#
loop_
_entity.id
_entity.type
_entity.pdbx_description
1 polymer ?
#
loop_
_entity_poly.entity_id
_entity_poly.type
_entity_poly.pdbx_seq_one_letter_code
_entity_poly.pdbx_strand_id
1 'polypeptide(L)'
;MGDCFSISLNITLKNEAAAVRVMQEYIQNKPYVNFGLEENQKRGIGTDNFNDLIRIFFSSCNGTVIDVARNEDIISYNADFDATYSWKSVMLDIFGSIAPFLEDGSELNISSIDDYFCLIVKNGKAEY
;
A
#
# COMPACT_ATOMS: atom_id res chain seq x y z
N MET A 1 -7.84 -17.68 9.82
CA MET A 1 -6.38 -17.77 9.98
C MET A 1 -5.79 -16.58 9.25
N GLY A 2 -5.02 -15.77 9.95
CA GLY A 2 -4.25 -14.67 9.36
C GLY A 2 -2.82 -15.10 9.12
N ASP A 3 -2.06 -14.23 8.47
CA ASP A 3 -0.64 -14.36 8.23
C ASP A 3 0.06 -13.08 8.70
N CYS A 4 1.34 -13.21 9.06
CA CYS A 4 2.17 -12.07 9.40
C CYS A 4 2.90 -11.63 8.13
N PHE A 5 2.55 -10.44 7.63
CA PHE A 5 3.17 -9.86 6.45
C PHE A 5 4.23 -8.86 6.86
N SER A 6 5.40 -8.99 6.26
CA SER A 6 6.44 -7.97 6.22
C SER A 6 6.41 -7.32 4.84
N ILE A 7 6.15 -6.02 4.80
CA ILE A 7 6.13 -5.26 3.55
C ILE A 7 7.30 -4.29 3.49
N SER A 8 7.84 -4.13 2.30
CA SER A 8 8.80 -3.08 1.96
C SER A 8 8.39 -2.44 0.65
N LEU A 9 8.08 -1.15 0.70
CA LEU A 9 7.65 -0.34 -0.42
C LEU A 9 8.73 0.71 -0.69
N ASN A 10 9.16 0.83 -1.94
CA ASN A 10 10.11 1.84 -2.37
C ASN A 10 9.67 2.37 -3.75
N ILE A 11 9.08 3.55 -3.78
CA ILE A 11 8.40 4.06 -4.97
C ILE A 11 8.74 5.51 -5.24
N THR A 12 8.69 5.88 -6.52
CA THR A 12 8.83 7.25 -6.98
C THR A 12 7.58 7.61 -7.77
N LEU A 13 6.95 8.75 -7.46
CA LEU A 13 5.66 9.15 -8.04
C LEU A 13 5.85 9.98 -9.31
N LYS A 14 5.22 9.54 -10.41
CA LYS A 14 5.02 10.39 -11.61
C LYS A 14 3.88 11.39 -11.40
N ASN A 15 2.81 10.94 -10.74
CA ASN A 15 1.61 11.74 -10.52
C ASN A 15 0.90 11.33 -9.23
N GLU A 16 1.20 12.03 -8.13
CA GLU A 16 0.63 11.77 -6.81
C GLU A 16 -0.90 11.93 -6.81
N ALA A 17 -1.44 12.97 -7.43
CA ALA A 17 -2.89 13.24 -7.42
C ALA A 17 -3.69 12.13 -8.11
N ALA A 18 -3.17 11.58 -9.22
CA ALA A 18 -3.80 10.47 -9.92
C ALA A 18 -3.71 9.16 -9.10
N ALA A 19 -2.57 8.88 -8.47
CA ALA A 19 -2.40 7.71 -7.60
C ALA A 19 -3.35 7.77 -6.40
N VAL A 20 -3.43 8.91 -5.71
CA VAL A 20 -4.37 9.15 -4.60
C VAL A 20 -5.80 8.89 -5.04
N ARG A 21 -6.22 9.46 -6.17
CA ARG A 21 -7.57 9.27 -6.69
C ARG A 21 -7.90 7.80 -6.97
N VAL A 22 -6.99 7.06 -7.60
CA VAL A 22 -7.20 5.63 -7.88
C VAL A 22 -7.30 4.82 -6.58
N MET A 23 -6.49 5.15 -5.58
CA MET A 23 -6.56 4.50 -4.27
C MET A 23 -7.87 4.79 -3.53
N GLN A 24 -8.35 6.03 -3.58
CA GLN A 24 -9.66 6.42 -3.04
C GLN A 24 -10.80 5.68 -3.75
N GLU A 25 -10.79 5.65 -5.09
CA GLU A 25 -11.78 4.95 -5.90
C GLU A 25 -11.77 3.44 -5.60
N TYR A 26 -10.60 2.85 -5.36
CA TYR A 26 -10.49 1.43 -4.97
C TYR A 26 -11.23 1.13 -3.65
N ILE A 27 -11.07 1.98 -2.64
CA ILE A 27 -11.78 1.84 -1.35
C ILE A 27 -13.29 1.93 -1.57
N GLN A 28 -13.74 2.92 -2.35
CA GLN A 28 -15.16 3.14 -2.64
C GLN A 28 -15.80 1.98 -3.41
N ASN A 29 -15.05 1.38 -4.35
CA ASN A 29 -15.53 0.27 -5.18
C ASN A 29 -15.51 -1.09 -4.47
N LYS A 30 -14.91 -1.19 -3.28
CA LYS A 30 -14.85 -2.43 -2.49
C LYS A 30 -15.49 -2.25 -1.11
N PRO A 31 -16.81 -1.99 -1.01
CA PRO A 31 -17.49 -1.72 0.27
C PRO A 31 -17.51 -2.93 1.23
N TYR A 32 -17.26 -4.14 0.71
CA TYR A 32 -17.20 -5.37 1.49
C TYR A 32 -15.83 -5.63 2.13
N VAL A 33 -14.80 -4.86 1.75
CA VAL A 33 -13.45 -4.97 2.33
C VAL A 33 -13.36 -4.01 3.51
N ASN A 34 -12.98 -4.53 4.67
CA ASN A 34 -12.77 -3.70 5.85
C ASN A 34 -11.37 -3.07 5.81
N PHE A 35 -11.28 -1.81 5.38
CA PHE A 35 -10.04 -1.02 5.38
C PHE A 35 -9.70 -0.39 6.74
N GLY A 36 -10.48 -0.68 7.79
CA GLY A 36 -10.26 -0.10 9.12
C GLY A 36 -10.36 1.42 9.15
N LEU A 37 -11.19 2.02 8.29
CA LEU A 37 -11.26 3.48 8.09
C LEU A 37 -11.59 4.23 9.40
N GLU A 38 -12.54 3.71 10.19
CA GLU A 38 -12.90 4.33 11.48
C GLU A 38 -11.73 4.32 12.47
N GLU A 39 -11.00 3.20 12.57
CA GLU A 39 -9.86 3.07 13.48
C GLU A 39 -8.67 3.91 13.00
N ASN A 40 -8.42 3.95 11.69
CA ASN A 40 -7.40 4.82 11.11
C ASN A 40 -7.75 6.30 11.31
N GLN A 41 -9.02 6.69 11.17
CA GLN A 41 -9.45 8.07 11.42
C GLN A 41 -9.22 8.50 12.87
N LYS A 42 -9.47 7.62 13.86
CA LYS A 42 -9.16 7.89 15.29
C LYS A 42 -7.66 8.12 15.53
N ARG A 43 -6.81 7.56 14.67
CA ARG A 43 -5.34 7.71 14.69
C ARG A 43 -4.86 8.92 13.88
N GLY A 44 -5.78 9.69 13.28
CA GLY A 44 -5.47 10.82 12.42
C GLY A 44 -5.04 10.45 11.00
N ILE A 45 -5.28 9.20 10.58
CA ILE A 45 -4.96 8.69 9.23
C ILE A 45 -6.23 8.79 8.38
N GLY A 46 -6.21 9.69 7.41
CA GLY A 46 -7.33 9.94 6.49
C GLY A 46 -7.19 9.23 5.15
N THR A 47 -8.04 9.59 4.19
CA THR A 47 -7.94 9.13 2.80
C THR A 47 -7.50 10.24 1.85
N ASP A 48 -7.14 11.42 2.37
CA ASP A 48 -6.97 12.65 1.58
C ASP A 48 -5.59 12.78 0.93
N ASN A 49 -4.59 12.06 1.45
CA ASN A 49 -3.22 12.13 0.97
C ASN A 49 -2.62 10.74 0.78
N PHE A 50 -1.56 10.67 -0.01
CA PHE A 50 -0.94 9.41 -0.41
C PHE A 50 -0.29 8.66 0.76
N ASN A 51 0.31 9.37 1.72
CA ASN A 51 0.98 8.74 2.85
C ASN A 51 -0.01 8.01 3.75
N ASP A 52 -1.17 8.63 4.02
CA ASP A 52 -2.21 7.99 4.81
C ASP A 52 -2.83 6.81 4.08
N LEU A 53 -3.00 6.91 2.75
CA LEU A 53 -3.43 5.78 1.94
C LEU A 53 -2.41 4.63 1.98
N ILE A 54 -1.11 4.89 1.89
CA ILE A 54 -0.07 3.84 2.09
C ILE A 54 -0.29 3.14 3.43
N ARG A 55 -0.50 3.91 4.51
CA ARG A 55 -0.75 3.34 5.84
C ARG A 55 -2.03 2.50 5.87
N ILE A 56 -3.08 2.91 5.18
CA ILE A 56 -4.34 2.14 5.11
C ILE A 56 -4.15 0.79 4.41
N PHE A 57 -3.42 0.75 3.28
CA PHE A 57 -3.28 -0.48 2.50
C PHE A 57 -2.18 -1.42 2.99
N PHE A 58 -1.09 -0.86 3.52
CA PHE A 58 0.13 -1.61 3.82
C PHE A 58 0.45 -1.65 5.32
N SER A 59 -0.52 -1.41 6.20
CA SER A 59 -0.33 -1.55 7.64
C SER A 59 -1.60 -1.93 8.40
N SER A 60 -1.43 -2.31 9.66
CA SER A 60 -2.57 -2.57 10.55
C SER A 60 -3.22 -1.27 11.05
N CYS A 61 -4.55 -1.27 11.09
CA CYS A 61 -5.35 -0.21 11.73
C CYS A 61 -5.28 -0.22 13.26
N ASN A 62 -4.74 -1.29 13.88
CA ASN A 62 -4.63 -1.45 15.33
C ASN A 62 -3.16 -1.44 15.84
N GLY A 63 -2.19 -1.33 14.95
CA GLY A 63 -0.76 -1.38 15.29
C GLY A 63 -0.15 -0.02 15.60
N THR A 64 1.17 0.01 15.74
CA THR A 64 1.94 1.26 15.78
C THR A 64 1.78 2.02 14.47
N VAL A 65 1.59 3.34 14.52
CA VAL A 65 1.61 4.17 13.31
C VAL A 65 3.05 4.25 12.84
N ILE A 66 3.33 3.75 11.65
CA ILE A 66 4.65 3.84 11.04
C ILE A 66 4.67 5.06 10.11
N ASP A 67 5.75 5.82 10.17
CA ASP A 67 5.93 6.98 9.31
C ASP A 67 6.37 6.58 7.91
N VAL A 68 5.79 7.26 6.92
CA VAL A 68 6.21 7.16 5.53
C VAL A 68 7.43 8.05 5.34
N ALA A 69 8.58 7.45 5.05
CA ALA A 69 9.79 8.20 4.77
C ALA A 69 9.70 8.78 3.36
N ARG A 70 9.89 10.09 3.21
CA ARG A 70 10.05 10.77 1.92
C ARG A 70 11.44 11.39 1.86
N ASN A 71 12.27 10.88 0.94
CA ASN A 71 13.61 11.39 0.67
C ASN A 71 13.65 11.87 -0.77
N GLU A 72 13.71 13.19 -0.97
CA GLU A 72 13.61 13.82 -2.29
C GLU A 72 12.34 13.36 -3.01
N ASP A 73 12.49 12.53 -4.06
CA ASP A 73 11.38 11.99 -4.86
C ASP A 73 11.00 10.55 -4.47
N ILE A 74 11.79 9.92 -3.61
CA ILE A 74 11.63 8.53 -3.20
C ILE A 74 10.77 8.45 -1.93
N ILE A 75 9.72 7.63 -2.00
CA ILE A 75 8.85 7.29 -0.89
C ILE A 75 9.17 5.86 -0.46
N SER A 76 9.59 5.70 0.79
CA SER A 76 9.92 4.41 1.37
C SER A 76 9.03 4.11 2.57
N TYR A 77 8.50 2.89 2.63
CA TYR A 77 7.64 2.45 3.71
C TYR A 77 7.88 0.99 4.04
N ASN A 78 8.03 0.67 5.32
CA ASN A 78 8.24 -0.70 5.79
C ASN A 78 7.31 -0.96 6.95
N ALA A 79 6.62 -2.09 6.94
CA ALA A 79 5.71 -2.44 8.02
C ALA A 79 5.62 -3.95 8.20
N ASP A 80 5.51 -4.38 9.45
CA ASP A 80 5.19 -5.74 9.81
C ASP A 80 3.79 -5.75 10.44
N PHE A 81 2.87 -6.55 9.91
CA PHE A 81 1.51 -6.61 10.43
C PHE A 81 0.79 -7.91 10.14
N ASP A 82 -0.09 -8.28 11.07
CA ASP A 82 -1.00 -9.41 10.90
C ASP A 82 -2.19 -9.00 10.04
N ALA A 83 -2.46 -9.76 8.98
CA ALA A 83 -3.67 -9.59 8.17
C ALA A 83 -4.23 -10.92 7.70
N THR A 84 -5.43 -10.88 7.12
CA THR A 84 -6.00 -12.07 6.46
C THR A 84 -5.24 -12.39 5.18
N TYR A 85 -5.20 -13.66 4.75
CA TYR A 85 -4.64 -14.04 3.46
C TYR A 85 -5.24 -13.25 2.28
N SER A 86 -6.52 -12.88 2.35
CA SER A 86 -7.18 -12.04 1.33
C SER A 86 -6.65 -10.60 1.28
N TRP A 87 -6.01 -10.10 2.34
CA TRP A 87 -5.40 -8.77 2.36
C TRP A 87 -4.21 -8.68 1.40
N LYS A 88 -3.51 -9.79 1.19
CA LYS A 88 -2.45 -9.90 0.19
C LYS A 88 -2.95 -9.52 -1.21
N SER A 89 -4.11 -10.02 -1.62
CA SER A 89 -4.72 -9.64 -2.91
C SER A 89 -5.04 -8.16 -2.98
N VAL A 90 -5.48 -7.55 -1.87
CA VAL A 90 -5.71 -6.10 -1.79
C VAL A 90 -4.42 -5.32 -2.03
N MET A 91 -3.32 -5.72 -1.39
CA MET A 91 -2.00 -5.08 -1.56
C MET A 91 -1.47 -5.20 -3.00
N LEU A 92 -1.59 -6.38 -3.60
CA LEU A 92 -1.15 -6.61 -4.98
C LEU A 92 -2.01 -5.82 -5.98
N ASP A 93 -3.34 -5.87 -5.84
CA ASP A 93 -4.28 -5.17 -6.70
C ASP A 93 -4.05 -3.65 -6.69
N ILE A 94 -3.89 -3.06 -5.50
CA ILE A 94 -3.75 -1.61 -5.38
C ILE A 94 -2.42 -1.14 -5.95
N PHE A 95 -1.32 -1.87 -5.72
CA PHE A 95 -0.02 -1.55 -6.31
C PHE A 95 -0.06 -1.62 -7.84
N GLY A 96 -0.68 -2.67 -8.40
CA GLY A 96 -0.89 -2.78 -9.84
C GLY A 96 -1.76 -1.64 -10.41
N SER A 97 -2.75 -1.17 -9.64
CA SER A 97 -3.63 -0.07 -10.06
C SER A 97 -2.92 1.28 -10.07
N ILE A 98 -1.97 1.52 -9.17
CA ILE A 98 -1.19 2.76 -9.13
C ILE A 98 0.05 2.73 -10.00
N ALA A 99 0.52 1.55 -10.45
CA ALA A 99 1.72 1.38 -11.26
C ALA A 99 1.85 2.34 -12.47
N PRO A 100 0.77 2.70 -13.21
CA PRO A 100 0.85 3.69 -14.29
C PRO A 100 1.31 5.08 -13.86
N PHE A 101 1.16 5.41 -12.57
CA PHE A 101 1.52 6.69 -11.96
C PHE A 101 2.82 6.63 -11.15
N LEU A 102 3.55 5.51 -11.23
CA LEU A 102 4.84 5.30 -10.60
C LEU A 102 5.96 5.33 -11.65
N GLU A 103 7.14 5.78 -11.25
CA GLU A 103 8.36 5.65 -12.06
C GLU A 103 8.79 4.20 -12.19
N ASP A 104 9.43 3.90 -13.31
CA ASP A 104 10.00 2.57 -13.55
C ASP A 104 11.09 2.28 -12.51
N GLY A 105 11.09 1.07 -11.96
CA GLY A 105 11.93 0.69 -10.83
C GLY A 105 11.28 0.87 -9.45
N SER A 106 10.08 1.47 -9.37
CA SER A 106 9.27 1.45 -8.14
C SER A 106 8.91 0.00 -7.78
N GLU A 107 9.07 -0.37 -6.51
CA GLU A 107 8.94 -1.75 -6.06
C GLU A 107 8.07 -1.92 -4.81
N LEU A 108 7.42 -3.08 -4.75
CA LEU A 108 6.69 -3.60 -3.59
C LEU A 108 7.16 -5.02 -3.29
N ASN A 109 7.72 -5.20 -2.11
CA ASN A 109 8.08 -6.50 -1.56
C ASN A 109 7.09 -6.88 -0.46
N ILE A 110 6.56 -8.09 -0.54
CA ILE A 110 5.68 -8.68 0.47
C ILE A 110 6.26 -10.04 0.82
N SER A 111 6.73 -10.20 2.06
CA SER A 111 7.13 -11.47 2.62
C SER A 111 6.15 -11.92 3.70
N SER A 112 6.02 -13.23 3.82
CA SER A 112 5.35 -13.94 4.89
C SER A 112 6.24 -15.14 5.28
N ILE A 113 5.83 -15.93 6.27
CA ILE A 113 6.61 -17.09 6.71
C ILE A 113 6.84 -18.09 5.55
N ASP A 114 5.84 -18.27 4.68
CA ASP A 114 5.85 -19.31 3.65
C ASP A 114 6.00 -18.77 2.22
N ASP A 115 6.03 -17.44 2.03
CA ASP A 115 5.87 -16.85 0.69
C ASP A 115 6.56 -15.48 0.55
N TYR A 116 7.03 -15.18 -0.66
CA TYR A 116 7.72 -13.93 -1.01
C TYR A 116 7.29 -13.43 -2.39
N PHE A 117 6.91 -12.16 -2.48
CA PHE A 117 6.61 -11.47 -3.74
C PHE A 117 7.42 -10.20 -3.84
N CYS A 118 7.98 -9.98 -5.02
CA CYS A 118 8.50 -8.71 -5.46
C CYS A 118 7.71 -8.30 -6.69
N LEU A 119 7.17 -7.08 -6.68
CA LEU A 119 6.58 -6.44 -7.84
C LEU A 119 7.42 -5.22 -8.17
N ILE A 120 7.78 -5.07 -9.44
CA ILE A 120 8.56 -3.94 -9.95
C ILE A 120 7.78 -3.27 -11.07
N VAL A 121 7.74 -1.95 -11.06
CA VAL A 121 7.10 -1.16 -12.11
C VAL A 121 8.01 -1.09 -13.33
N LYS A 122 7.49 -1.51 -14.48
CA LYS A 122 8.11 -1.36 -15.80
C LYS A 122 7.07 -0.89 -16.81
N ASN A 123 7.36 0.20 -17.52
CA ASN A 123 6.45 0.80 -18.50
C ASN A 123 5.02 1.03 -17.95
N GLY A 124 4.92 1.47 -16.70
CA GLY A 124 3.64 1.74 -16.03
C GLY A 124 2.81 0.48 -15.66
N LYS A 125 3.43 -0.70 -15.62
CA LYS A 125 2.80 -1.95 -15.16
C LYS A 125 3.62 -2.55 -14.03
N ALA A 126 2.95 -3.15 -13.04
CA ALA A 126 3.61 -3.95 -12.03
C ALA A 126 3.83 -5.37 -12.56
N GLU A 127 5.08 -5.83 -12.57
CA GLU A 127 5.51 -7.15 -13.03
C GLU A 127 6.30 -7.87 -11.93
N TYR A 128 6.25 -9.21 -11.92
CA TYR A 128 7.02 -10.06 -11.01
C TYR A 128 8.47 -10.26 -11.50
#